data_AF-A0A934YJZ2-F1
#
_entry.id   AF-A0A934YJZ2-F1
#
_cell.length_a   1.000
_cell.length_b   1.000
_cell.length_c   1.000
_cell.angle_alpha   90.00
_cell.angle_beta   90.00
_cell.angle_gamma   90.00
#
_symmetry.space_group_name_H-M   'P 1'
#
loop_
_entity.id
_entity.type
_entity.pdbx_description
1 polymer ?
#
loop_
_entity_poly.entity_id
_entity_poly.type
_entity_poly.pdbx_seq_one_letter_code
_entity_poly.pdbx_strand_id
1 'polypeptide(L)'
;MTSSFSALDRRRFRELVVALGAASLGACAARGGELQSGEVHIPPQPVQPRREVAPPPPPVPLAAPTAEGDLGDPTAEGGDDDEVDRSTCGEIVTNTVRRAGPVCNDAVSGALPACIACSGFAFPGDHCATYKKFLKPKVAEAAVACLRALSPKNRCDACAVYACGDRAMKASCPDPTAVTECKALRARCPSMPQEECLRYVSALVPAGRARLRACMTSCSLYSCMESL
;
A
#
# COMPACT_ATOMS: atom_id res chain seq x y z
N MET A 1 11.82 1.65 -37.74
CA MET A 1 12.47 0.55 -37.00
C MET A 1 11.37 -0.25 -36.30
N THR A 2 11.02 -1.39 -36.90
CA THR A 2 9.94 -2.28 -36.46
C THR A 2 10.46 -3.24 -35.39
N SER A 3 10.06 -3.05 -34.14
CA SER A 3 10.38 -3.97 -33.05
C SER A 3 9.36 -5.10 -33.00
N SER A 4 9.75 -6.25 -33.56
CA SER A 4 9.09 -7.54 -33.36
C SER A 4 9.35 -8.02 -31.92
N PHE A 5 8.36 -7.89 -31.04
CA PHE A 5 8.35 -8.63 -29.76
C PHE A 5 7.81 -10.02 -30.01
N SER A 6 8.71 -10.99 -29.97
CA SER A 6 8.45 -12.41 -30.10
C SER A 6 7.38 -12.87 -29.11
N ALA A 7 6.32 -13.49 -29.64
CA ALA A 7 5.37 -14.28 -28.89
C ALA A 7 6.11 -15.45 -28.23
N LEU A 8 6.48 -15.30 -26.95
CA LEU A 8 6.95 -16.41 -26.14
C LEU A 8 5.79 -17.39 -25.91
N ASP A 9 5.92 -18.55 -26.53
CA ASP A 9 4.99 -19.66 -26.53
C ASP A 9 4.73 -20.19 -25.11
N ARG A 10 3.50 -19.97 -24.61
CA ARG A 10 3.03 -20.43 -23.29
C ARG A 10 3.16 -21.95 -23.08
N ARG A 11 3.32 -22.76 -24.14
CA ARG A 11 3.50 -24.20 -24.01
C ARG A 11 4.87 -24.58 -23.46
N ARG A 12 5.94 -23.87 -23.79
CA ARG A 12 7.30 -24.20 -23.29
C ARG A 12 7.48 -23.88 -21.81
N PHE A 13 6.74 -22.91 -21.27
CA PHE A 13 6.81 -22.58 -19.85
C PHE A 13 6.18 -23.67 -18.97
N ARG A 14 5.16 -24.40 -19.48
CA ARG A 14 4.54 -25.51 -18.73
C ARG A 14 5.44 -26.74 -18.64
N GLU A 15 6.25 -27.04 -19.66
CA GLU A 15 7.18 -28.18 -19.60
C GLU A 15 8.36 -27.92 -18.66
N LEU A 16 8.83 -26.67 -18.55
CA LEU A 16 9.93 -26.34 -17.65
C LEU A 16 9.55 -26.51 -16.16
N VAL A 17 8.28 -26.28 -15.80
CA VAL A 17 7.79 -26.45 -14.42
C VAL A 17 7.64 -27.93 -14.03
N VAL A 18 7.39 -28.82 -15.00
CA VAL A 18 7.29 -30.26 -14.73
C VAL A 18 8.67 -30.91 -14.56
N ALA A 19 9.70 -30.42 -15.25
CA ALA A 19 11.06 -30.97 -15.16
C ALA A 19 11.77 -30.69 -13.82
N LEU A 20 11.39 -29.64 -13.09
CA LEU A 20 11.98 -29.30 -11.78
C LEU A 20 11.32 -30.02 -10.59
N GLY A 21 10.29 -30.83 -10.81
CA GLY A 21 9.55 -31.55 -9.76
C GLY A 21 10.10 -32.92 -9.37
N ALA A 22 11.17 -33.42 -10.01
CA ALA A 22 11.59 -34.82 -9.89
C ALA A 22 12.95 -35.07 -9.22
N ALA A 23 13.58 -34.05 -8.61
CA ALA A 23 14.92 -34.19 -8.02
C ALA A 23 15.05 -33.60 -6.61
N SER A 24 14.23 -34.07 -5.66
CA SER A 24 14.54 -33.93 -4.24
C SER A 24 13.81 -34.96 -3.37
N LEU A 25 13.96 -36.25 -3.71
CA LEU A 25 13.80 -37.36 -2.75
C LEU A 25 15.15 -37.55 -2.03
N GLY A 26 15.53 -36.56 -1.24
CA GLY A 26 16.70 -36.61 -0.36
C GLY A 26 16.26 -36.79 1.08
N ALA A 27 16.45 -38.01 1.58
CA ALA A 27 16.16 -38.46 2.94
C ALA A 27 16.51 -37.43 4.05
N CYS A 28 15.48 -36.82 4.65
CA CYS A 28 15.58 -36.32 6.01
C CYS A 28 15.13 -37.44 6.96
N ALA A 29 16.11 -38.21 7.44
CA ALA A 29 15.92 -39.13 8.55
C ALA A 29 15.35 -38.36 9.75
N ALA A 30 14.15 -38.77 10.19
CA ALA A 30 13.52 -38.30 11.40
C ALA A 30 14.38 -38.68 12.61
N ARG A 31 15.12 -37.71 13.17
CA ARG A 31 15.60 -37.79 14.55
C ARG A 31 14.45 -37.33 15.44
N GLY A 32 13.78 -38.30 16.06
CA GLY A 32 12.86 -38.07 17.17
C GLY A 32 13.62 -37.45 18.34
N GLY A 33 13.58 -36.12 18.43
CA GLY A 33 13.92 -35.39 19.64
C GLY A 33 12.67 -35.29 20.49
N GLU A 34 12.64 -36.05 21.57
CA GLU A 34 11.68 -35.93 22.66
C GLU A 34 11.72 -34.49 23.19
N LEU A 35 10.69 -33.69 22.86
CA LEU A 35 10.50 -32.36 23.41
C LEU A 35 10.14 -32.54 24.88
N GLN A 36 11.16 -32.49 25.75
CA GLN A 36 10.95 -32.24 27.16
C GLN A 36 10.15 -30.94 27.29
N SER A 37 8.92 -31.08 27.78
CA SER A 37 8.08 -29.97 28.24
C SER A 37 8.76 -29.36 29.46
N GLY A 38 9.75 -28.49 29.21
CA GLY A 38 10.35 -27.67 30.24
C GLY A 38 9.29 -26.71 30.75
N GLU A 39 8.78 -27.00 31.95
CA GLU A 39 7.96 -26.10 32.71
C GLU A 39 8.77 -24.83 32.98
N VAL A 40 8.51 -23.79 32.17
CA VAL A 40 9.14 -22.48 32.35
C VAL A 40 8.55 -21.87 33.60
N HIS A 41 9.25 -22.03 34.72
CA HIS A 41 8.97 -21.33 35.96
C HIS A 41 9.22 -19.83 35.73
N ILE A 42 8.17 -19.07 35.43
CA ILE A 42 8.24 -17.62 35.29
C ILE A 42 8.30 -17.06 36.72
N PRO A 43 9.43 -16.45 37.14
CA PRO A 43 9.51 -15.83 38.45
C PRO A 43 8.46 -14.70 38.54
N PRO A 44 7.84 -14.49 39.72
CA PRO A 44 6.85 -13.43 39.90
C PRO A 44 7.48 -12.08 39.54
N GLN A 45 6.90 -11.43 38.53
CA GLN A 45 7.31 -10.10 38.10
C GLN A 45 7.14 -9.12 39.29
N PRO A 46 8.14 -8.29 39.61
CA PRO A 46 8.01 -7.28 40.64
C PRO A 46 6.88 -6.33 40.28
N VAL A 47 5.99 -6.07 41.26
CA VAL A 47 4.87 -5.14 41.13
C VAL A 47 5.42 -3.76 40.80
N GLN A 48 5.29 -3.36 39.53
CA GLN A 48 5.70 -2.03 39.10
C GLN A 48 4.82 -0.99 39.81
N PRO A 49 5.41 0.03 40.46
CA PRO A 49 4.65 1.08 41.12
C PRO A 49 3.74 1.77 40.11
N ARG A 50 2.46 1.87 40.48
CA ARG A 50 1.39 2.43 39.67
C ARG A 50 1.76 3.87 39.31
N ARG A 51 2.10 4.10 38.05
CA ARG A 51 2.47 5.43 37.55
C ARG A 51 1.26 6.35 37.67
N GLU A 52 1.37 7.34 38.56
CA GLU A 52 0.33 8.34 38.77
C GLU A 52 0.13 9.11 37.46
N VAL A 53 -1.07 8.97 36.90
CA VAL A 53 -1.43 9.59 35.63
C VAL A 53 -1.65 11.07 35.89
N ALA A 54 -0.77 11.90 35.34
CA ALA A 54 -0.91 13.35 35.40
C ALA A 54 -2.27 13.78 34.80
N PRO A 55 -2.96 14.74 35.42
CA PRO A 55 -4.23 15.23 34.91
C PRO A 55 -4.08 15.83 33.51
N PRO A 56 -5.10 15.69 32.64
CA PRO A 56 -5.05 16.23 31.28
C PRO A 56 -4.91 17.76 31.30
N PRO A 57 -4.14 18.34 30.36
CA PRO A 57 -4.01 19.79 30.24
C PRO A 57 -5.36 20.43 29.89
N PRO A 58 -5.59 21.69 30.32
CA PRO A 58 -6.82 22.42 30.00
C PRO A 58 -6.96 22.63 28.48
N PRO A 59 -8.20 22.65 27.95
CA PRO A 59 -8.44 22.86 26.53
C PRO A 59 -7.98 24.25 26.09
N VAL A 60 -7.16 24.28 25.04
CA VAL A 60 -6.70 25.53 24.40
C VAL A 60 -7.88 26.16 23.65
N PRO A 61 -8.16 27.47 23.83
CA PRO A 61 -9.21 28.16 23.07
C PRO A 61 -8.96 28.10 21.56
N LEU A 62 -9.94 27.60 20.81
CA LEU A 62 -9.95 27.62 19.36
C LEU A 62 -10.17 29.07 18.89
N ALA A 63 -9.17 29.66 18.21
CA ALA A 63 -9.33 30.93 17.53
C ALA A 63 -10.32 30.77 16.36
N ALA A 64 -11.27 31.70 16.27
CA ALA A 64 -12.24 31.75 15.18
C ALA A 64 -11.56 32.09 13.84
N PRO A 65 -12.00 31.49 12.71
CA PRO A 65 -11.50 31.87 11.40
C PRO A 65 -12.06 33.24 11.00
N THR A 66 -11.16 34.19 10.75
CA THR A 66 -11.46 35.45 10.06
C THR A 66 -11.77 35.16 8.60
N ALA A 67 -13.00 35.43 8.20
CA ALA A 67 -13.42 35.47 6.80
C ALA A 67 -13.20 36.89 6.30
N GLU A 68 -12.15 37.11 5.51
CA GLU A 68 -12.02 38.30 4.67
C GLU A 68 -11.87 37.84 3.23
N GLY A 69 -12.84 38.25 2.42
CA GLY A 69 -12.90 37.94 1.00
C GLY A 69 -12.02 38.87 0.19
N ASP A 70 -11.46 38.30 -0.88
CA ASP A 70 -10.85 39.06 -1.97
C ASP A 70 -11.34 38.43 -3.28
N LEU A 71 -12.26 39.13 -3.95
CA LEU A 71 -12.75 38.80 -5.29
C LEU A 71 -11.80 39.46 -6.29
N GLY A 72 -10.66 38.81 -6.52
CA GLY A 72 -9.72 39.16 -7.58
C GLY A 72 -10.20 38.65 -8.94
N ASP A 73 -10.33 39.59 -9.88
CA ASP A 73 -10.70 39.44 -11.29
C ASP A 73 -9.72 38.48 -12.03
N PRO A 74 -10.19 37.46 -12.79
CA PRO A 74 -9.30 36.57 -13.51
C PRO A 74 -8.85 37.22 -14.83
N THR A 75 -7.68 37.85 -14.80
CA THR A 75 -6.94 38.23 -16.00
C THR A 75 -6.60 36.97 -16.80
N ALA A 76 -7.19 36.85 -17.99
CA ALA A 76 -6.93 35.79 -18.94
C ALA A 76 -5.53 35.97 -19.56
N GLU A 77 -4.52 35.37 -18.94
CA GLU A 77 -3.23 35.14 -19.58
C GLU A 77 -3.21 33.71 -20.13
N GLY A 78 -3.12 33.60 -21.46
CA GLY A 78 -2.89 32.34 -22.15
C GLY A 78 -1.49 31.84 -21.84
N GLY A 79 -1.39 31.00 -20.82
CA GLY A 79 -0.19 30.22 -20.53
C GLY A 79 -0.14 29.01 -21.44
N ASP A 80 1.00 28.81 -22.09
CA ASP A 80 1.37 27.58 -22.77
C ASP A 80 0.87 26.36 -21.98
N ASP A 81 0.10 25.50 -22.64
CA ASP A 81 -0.30 24.20 -22.12
C ASP A 81 0.98 23.40 -21.84
N ASP A 82 1.56 23.58 -20.65
CA ASP A 82 2.54 22.69 -20.06
C ASP A 82 1.97 21.29 -20.24
N GLU A 83 2.62 20.52 -21.11
CA GLU A 83 2.30 19.16 -21.45
C GLU A 83 2.25 18.38 -20.13
N VAL A 84 1.06 18.31 -19.53
CA VAL A 84 0.85 17.70 -18.22
C VAL A 84 1.31 16.27 -18.39
N ASP A 85 2.50 15.99 -17.87
CA ASP A 85 3.20 14.73 -18.05
C ASP A 85 2.24 13.62 -17.63
N ARG A 86 1.61 12.98 -18.63
CA ARG A 86 0.63 11.91 -18.43
C ARG A 86 1.29 10.67 -17.83
N SER A 87 2.60 10.71 -17.53
CA SER A 87 3.39 9.64 -16.94
C SER A 87 2.88 9.14 -15.58
N THR A 88 2.06 9.89 -14.84
CA THR A 88 1.60 9.48 -13.50
C THR A 88 0.08 9.53 -13.36
N CYS A 89 -0.60 8.88 -14.29
CA CYS A 89 -2.05 8.84 -14.29
C CYS A 89 -2.59 8.20 -12.99
N GLY A 90 -3.31 8.98 -12.17
CA GLY A 90 -3.88 8.49 -10.92
C GLY A 90 -2.98 8.62 -9.69
N GLU A 91 -1.76 9.15 -9.82
CA GLU A 91 -0.96 9.48 -8.64
C GLU A 91 -1.56 10.69 -7.90
N ILE A 92 -1.77 10.55 -6.59
CA ILE A 92 -2.29 11.60 -5.73
C ILE A 92 -1.14 12.26 -4.97
N VAL A 93 -1.00 13.58 -5.09
CA VAL A 93 0.05 14.31 -4.37
C VAL A 93 -0.10 14.10 -2.86
N THR A 94 0.97 13.64 -2.22
CA THR A 94 0.98 13.17 -0.82
C THR A 94 0.43 14.18 0.21
N ASN A 95 0.64 15.48 -0.02
CA ASN A 95 0.15 16.56 0.84
C ASN A 95 -1.37 16.78 0.79
N THR A 96 -2.05 16.29 -0.27
CA THR A 96 -3.51 16.40 -0.40
C THR A 96 -4.26 15.34 0.40
N VAL A 97 -3.56 14.29 0.85
CA VAL A 97 -4.16 13.19 1.60
C VAL A 97 -3.77 13.30 3.07
N ARG A 98 -4.76 13.64 3.90
CA ARG A 98 -4.61 13.62 5.35
C ARG A 98 -4.38 12.19 5.83
N ARG A 99 -3.24 11.95 6.46
CA ARG A 99 -2.91 10.67 7.07
C ARG A 99 -3.77 10.43 8.31
N ALA A 100 -4.09 9.16 8.58
CA ALA A 100 -4.69 8.78 9.84
C ALA A 100 -3.81 9.20 11.04
N GLY A 101 -4.45 9.55 12.17
CA GLY A 101 -3.76 9.96 13.39
C GLY A 101 -2.94 8.82 14.02
N PRO A 102 -2.16 9.09 15.09
CA PRO A 102 -1.27 8.10 15.70
C PRO A 102 -2.02 6.95 16.38
N VAL A 103 -3.28 7.18 16.80
CA VAL A 103 -4.15 6.16 17.38
C VAL A 103 -5.06 5.63 16.27
N CYS A 104 -4.52 4.79 15.40
CA CYS A 104 -5.30 4.13 14.36
C CYS A 104 -4.79 2.70 14.12
N ASN A 105 -5.67 1.84 13.61
CA ASN A 105 -5.37 0.42 13.42
C ASN A 105 -5.92 -0.08 12.09
N ASP A 106 -5.04 -0.24 11.11
CA ASP A 106 -5.42 -0.75 9.78
C ASP A 106 -5.49 -2.28 9.69
N ALA A 107 -5.03 -2.99 10.73
CA ALA A 107 -4.95 -4.45 10.72
C ALA A 107 -6.29 -5.13 11.04
N VAL A 108 -7.27 -4.40 11.57
CA VAL A 108 -8.58 -4.98 11.93
C VAL A 108 -9.36 -5.31 10.66
N SER A 109 -9.68 -6.59 10.48
CA SER A 109 -10.51 -7.06 9.38
C SER A 109 -11.97 -6.67 9.58
N GLY A 110 -12.53 -5.94 8.62
CA GLY A 110 -13.97 -5.81 8.40
C GLY A 110 -14.42 -6.66 7.21
N ALA A 111 -15.73 -6.84 7.04
CA ALA A 111 -16.27 -7.42 5.81
C ALA A 111 -15.93 -6.49 4.63
N LEU A 112 -15.01 -6.93 3.77
CA LEU A 112 -14.60 -6.13 2.62
C LEU A 112 -15.74 -6.08 1.59
N PRO A 113 -16.08 -4.89 1.05
CA PRO A 113 -17.13 -4.79 0.05
C PRO A 113 -16.82 -5.67 -1.17
N ALA A 114 -17.87 -6.15 -1.83
CA ALA A 114 -17.73 -6.86 -3.11
C ALA A 114 -17.02 -5.97 -4.14
N CYS A 115 -16.17 -6.60 -4.97
CA CYS A 115 -15.50 -5.92 -6.06
C CYS A 115 -16.51 -5.53 -7.13
N ILE A 116 -16.30 -4.38 -7.77
CA ILE A 116 -17.09 -3.98 -8.93
C ILE A 116 -16.37 -4.46 -10.19
N ALA A 117 -17.13 -4.94 -11.16
CA ALA A 117 -16.65 -5.22 -12.50
C ALA A 117 -17.11 -4.13 -13.46
N CYS A 118 -16.30 -3.89 -14.48
CA CYS A 118 -16.72 -3.16 -15.68
C CYS A 118 -17.10 -4.17 -16.76
N SER A 119 -18.24 -3.95 -17.43
CA SER A 119 -18.65 -4.80 -18.55
C SER A 119 -17.58 -4.74 -19.64
N GLY A 120 -16.99 -5.89 -19.98
CA GLY A 120 -15.94 -6.01 -20.99
C GLY A 120 -14.51 -5.73 -20.49
N PHE A 121 -14.33 -5.32 -19.22
CA PHE A 121 -13.01 -5.02 -18.66
C PHE A 121 -12.84 -5.62 -17.26
N ALA A 122 -11.95 -6.60 -17.13
CA ALA A 122 -11.61 -7.23 -15.84
C ALA A 122 -10.81 -6.31 -14.91
N PHE A 123 -10.21 -5.25 -15.46
CA PHE A 123 -9.24 -4.39 -14.79
C PHE A 123 -9.64 -3.89 -13.38
N PRO A 124 -10.83 -3.32 -13.14
CA PRO A 124 -11.21 -2.88 -11.78
C PRO A 124 -11.43 -4.05 -10.81
N GLY A 125 -11.87 -5.20 -11.34
CA GLY A 125 -12.05 -6.43 -10.58
C GLY A 125 -10.72 -7.02 -10.12
N ASP A 126 -9.75 -7.08 -11.03
CA ASP A 126 -8.40 -7.56 -10.75
C ASP A 126 -7.69 -6.66 -9.73
N HIS A 127 -7.77 -5.34 -9.89
CA HIS A 127 -7.22 -4.37 -8.93
C HIS A 127 -7.86 -4.49 -7.55
N CYS A 128 -9.18 -4.65 -7.49
CA CYS A 128 -9.86 -4.91 -6.22
C CYS A 128 -9.35 -6.20 -5.55
N ALA A 129 -9.12 -7.27 -6.31
CA ALA A 129 -8.55 -8.51 -5.77
C ALA A 129 -7.10 -8.31 -5.28
N THR A 130 -6.27 -7.59 -6.03
CA THR A 130 -4.92 -7.19 -5.62
C THR A 130 -4.94 -6.40 -4.32
N TYR A 131 -5.81 -5.41 -4.19
CA TYR A 131 -5.94 -4.61 -2.96
C TYR A 131 -6.28 -5.47 -1.75
N LYS A 132 -7.23 -6.41 -1.90
CA LYS A 132 -7.60 -7.34 -0.83
C LYS A 132 -6.47 -8.29 -0.43
N LYS A 133 -5.59 -8.64 -1.37
CA LYS A 133 -4.49 -9.59 -1.15
C LYS A 133 -3.26 -8.95 -0.52
N PHE A 134 -2.93 -7.72 -0.91
CA PHE A 134 -1.64 -7.10 -0.57
C PHE A 134 -1.73 -5.86 0.34
N LEU A 135 -2.90 -5.23 0.46
CA LEU A 135 -3.10 -4.12 1.40
C LEU A 135 -3.63 -4.63 2.74
N LYS A 136 -3.37 -3.86 3.80
CA LYS A 136 -3.99 -4.08 5.11
C LYS A 136 -5.52 -3.96 5.00
N PRO A 137 -6.31 -4.69 5.80
CA PRO A 137 -7.76 -4.75 5.63
C PRO A 137 -8.47 -3.39 5.56
N LYS A 138 -8.16 -2.44 6.45
CA LYS A 138 -8.82 -1.12 6.42
C LYS A 138 -8.40 -0.25 5.23
N VAL A 139 -7.16 -0.40 4.77
CA VAL A 139 -6.69 0.28 3.55
C VAL A 139 -7.39 -0.32 2.33
N ALA A 140 -7.49 -1.65 2.24
CA ALA A 140 -8.24 -2.32 1.18
C ALA A 140 -9.72 -1.90 1.18
N GLU A 141 -10.34 -1.82 2.36
CA GLU A 141 -11.71 -1.34 2.54
C GLU A 141 -11.88 0.07 1.98
N ALA A 142 -10.98 1.00 2.33
CA ALA A 142 -10.99 2.38 1.85
C ALA A 142 -10.79 2.48 0.32
N ALA A 143 -9.87 1.70 -0.24
CA ALA A 143 -9.64 1.65 -1.68
C ALA A 143 -10.89 1.16 -2.43
N VAL A 144 -11.48 0.05 -1.99
CA VAL A 144 -12.68 -0.52 -2.61
C VAL A 144 -13.91 0.38 -2.40
N ALA A 145 -14.02 1.05 -1.26
CA ALA A 145 -15.07 2.04 -1.03
C ALA A 145 -14.95 3.22 -2.03
N CYS A 146 -13.74 3.71 -2.28
CA CYS A 146 -13.49 4.73 -3.30
C CYS A 146 -13.90 4.24 -4.70
N LEU A 147 -13.52 3.02 -5.10
CA LEU A 147 -13.91 2.44 -6.38
C LEU A 147 -15.44 2.38 -6.55
N ARG A 148 -16.16 2.10 -5.47
CA ARG A 148 -17.64 2.08 -5.47
C ARG A 148 -18.27 3.45 -5.59
N ALA A 149 -17.62 4.47 -5.05
CA ALA A 149 -18.06 5.85 -5.14
C ALA A 149 -17.82 6.48 -6.52
N LEU A 150 -16.97 5.88 -7.37
CA LEU A 150 -16.76 6.36 -8.74
C LEU A 150 -18.06 6.28 -9.56
N SER A 151 -18.24 7.24 -10.46
CA SER A 151 -19.31 7.20 -11.48
C SER A 151 -19.11 6.00 -12.42
N PRO A 152 -20.15 5.50 -13.08
CA PRO A 152 -20.02 4.37 -14.02
C PRO A 152 -18.93 4.57 -15.08
N LYS A 153 -18.76 5.81 -15.58
CA LYS A 153 -17.70 6.18 -16.51
C LYS A 153 -16.31 6.03 -15.88
N ASN A 154 -16.12 6.57 -14.68
CA ASN A 154 -14.82 6.59 -14.01
C ASN A 154 -14.42 5.23 -13.42
N ARG A 155 -15.38 4.34 -13.15
CA ARG A 155 -15.08 2.97 -12.68
C ARG A 155 -14.26 2.17 -13.68
N CYS A 156 -14.37 2.49 -14.97
CA CYS A 156 -13.65 1.81 -16.04
C CYS A 156 -12.45 2.64 -16.54
N ASP A 157 -12.18 3.78 -15.92
CA ASP A 157 -11.00 4.59 -16.18
C ASP A 157 -9.85 4.13 -15.29
N ALA A 158 -8.71 3.80 -15.90
CA ALA A 158 -7.57 3.25 -15.17
C ALA A 158 -7.03 4.25 -14.13
N CYS A 159 -6.94 5.52 -14.50
CA CYS A 159 -6.40 6.58 -13.65
C CYS A 159 -7.25 6.75 -12.38
N ALA A 160 -8.58 6.76 -12.51
CA ALA A 160 -9.49 6.86 -11.37
C ALA A 160 -9.40 5.64 -10.44
N VAL A 161 -9.20 4.44 -10.99
CA VAL A 161 -9.01 3.21 -10.21
C VAL A 161 -7.69 3.23 -9.44
N TYR A 162 -6.60 3.64 -10.09
CA TYR A 162 -5.29 3.80 -9.46
C TYR A 162 -5.33 4.89 -8.37
N ALA A 163 -5.96 6.02 -8.64
CA ALA A 163 -6.16 7.10 -7.67
C ALA A 163 -6.86 6.63 -6.38
N CYS A 164 -7.80 5.70 -6.48
CA CYS A 164 -8.46 5.14 -5.31
C CYS A 164 -7.51 4.28 -4.45
N GLY A 165 -6.67 3.46 -5.07
CA GLY A 165 -5.65 2.69 -4.36
C GLY A 165 -4.61 3.60 -3.72
N ASP A 166 -4.09 4.54 -4.51
CA ASP A 166 -3.05 5.47 -4.09
C ASP A 166 -3.47 6.33 -2.89
N ARG A 167 -4.67 6.93 -2.99
CA ARG A 167 -5.26 7.70 -1.90
C ARG A 167 -5.40 6.86 -0.62
N ALA A 168 -5.89 5.63 -0.72
CA ALA A 168 -6.08 4.77 0.45
C ALA A 168 -4.74 4.44 1.12
N MET A 169 -3.70 4.13 0.34
CA MET A 169 -2.38 3.85 0.87
C MET A 169 -1.74 5.09 1.52
N LYS A 170 -1.86 6.25 0.88
CA LYS A 170 -1.36 7.53 1.42
C LYS A 170 -2.08 7.97 2.69
N ALA A 171 -3.31 7.51 2.91
CA ALA A 171 -4.09 7.75 4.12
C ALA A 171 -3.79 6.75 5.26
N SER A 172 -3.02 5.68 5.00
CA SER A 172 -2.79 4.59 5.95
C SER A 172 -2.13 5.02 7.27
N CYS A 173 -2.43 4.24 8.31
CA CYS A 173 -1.85 4.36 9.63
C CYS A 173 -0.32 4.31 9.59
N PRO A 174 0.37 5.14 10.40
CA PRO A 174 1.79 4.97 10.65
C PRO A 174 2.12 3.55 11.12
N ASP A 175 3.10 2.92 10.47
CA ASP A 175 3.63 1.62 10.89
C ASP A 175 5.12 1.74 11.22
N PRO A 176 5.53 1.50 12.48
CA PRO A 176 6.94 1.60 12.86
C PRO A 176 7.82 0.59 12.14
N THR A 177 7.28 -0.57 11.72
CA THR A 177 8.04 -1.58 10.97
C THR A 177 8.37 -1.11 9.54
N ALA A 178 7.57 -0.18 8.99
CA ALA A 178 7.84 0.42 7.68
C ALA A 178 9.12 1.27 7.68
N VAL A 179 9.55 1.81 8.83
CA VAL A 179 10.76 2.65 8.94
C VAL A 179 12.01 1.87 8.56
N THR A 180 12.16 0.65 9.10
CA THR A 180 13.30 -0.21 8.81
C THR A 180 13.31 -0.64 7.35
N GLU A 181 12.16 -1.00 6.80
CA GLU A 181 12.04 -1.41 5.40
C GLU A 181 12.33 -0.25 4.44
N CYS A 182 11.83 0.94 4.71
CA CYS A 182 12.09 2.12 3.89
C CYS A 182 13.56 2.56 3.94
N LYS A 183 14.22 2.41 5.09
CA LYS A 183 15.67 2.64 5.18
C LYS A 183 16.43 1.71 4.24
N ALA A 184 16.06 0.42 4.19
CA ALA A 184 16.69 -0.55 3.29
C ALA A 184 16.39 -0.26 1.81
N LEU A 185 15.15 0.12 1.47
CA LEU A 185 14.77 0.49 0.10
C LEU A 185 15.51 1.74 -0.38
N ARG A 186 15.61 2.78 0.46
CA ARG A 186 16.31 4.02 0.10
C ARG A 186 17.82 3.88 -0.03
N ALA A 187 18.42 2.91 0.67
CA ALA A 187 19.83 2.57 0.43
C ALA A 187 20.08 2.11 -1.02
N ARG A 188 19.08 1.48 -1.65
CA ARG A 188 19.13 1.08 -3.07
C ARG A 188 18.60 2.15 -4.02
N CYS A 189 17.69 3.00 -3.53
CA CYS A 189 16.97 4.01 -4.29
C CYS A 189 16.99 5.36 -3.56
N PRO A 190 18.11 6.12 -3.63
CA PRO A 190 18.30 7.32 -2.82
C PRO A 190 17.34 8.47 -3.14
N SER A 191 16.86 8.55 -4.38
CA SER A 191 15.92 9.57 -4.86
C SER A 191 14.51 9.44 -4.29
N MET A 192 14.17 8.29 -3.70
CA MET A 192 12.84 8.02 -3.17
C MET A 192 12.59 8.82 -1.88
N PRO A 193 11.49 9.61 -1.81
CA PRO A 193 11.12 10.34 -0.61
C PRO A 193 10.82 9.39 0.55
N GLN A 194 11.38 9.68 1.73
CA GLN A 194 11.17 8.85 2.93
C GLN A 194 9.70 8.77 3.32
N GLU A 195 9.00 9.91 3.32
CA GLU A 195 7.60 9.98 3.74
C GLU A 195 6.70 9.14 2.83
N GLU A 196 6.94 9.24 1.52
CA GLU A 196 6.19 8.49 0.52
C GLU A 196 6.39 6.99 0.69
N CYS A 197 7.64 6.54 0.84
CA CYS A 197 7.92 5.14 1.15
C CYS A 197 7.18 4.68 2.41
N LEU A 198 7.22 5.47 3.48
CA LEU A 198 6.55 5.12 4.73
C LEU A 198 5.05 4.94 4.52
N ARG A 199 4.41 5.80 3.72
CA ARG A 199 2.98 5.69 3.43
C ARG A 199 2.64 4.42 2.66
N TYR A 200 3.36 4.10 1.58
CA TYR A 200 3.13 2.86 0.83
C TYR A 200 3.41 1.60 1.66
N VAL A 201 4.57 1.51 2.31
CA VAL A 201 4.95 0.32 3.08
C VAL A 201 4.03 0.11 4.29
N SER A 202 3.58 1.20 4.93
CA SER A 202 2.64 1.11 6.06
C SER A 202 1.28 0.57 5.64
N ALA A 203 0.88 0.76 4.38
CA ALA A 203 -0.39 0.29 3.86
C ALA A 203 -0.43 -1.21 3.54
N LEU A 204 0.74 -1.87 3.45
CA LEU A 204 0.88 -3.24 2.98
C LEU A 204 0.88 -4.27 4.12
N VAL A 205 0.34 -5.46 3.83
CA VAL A 205 0.57 -6.67 4.64
C VAL A 205 1.95 -7.26 4.35
N PRO A 206 2.50 -8.18 5.17
CA PRO A 206 3.83 -8.74 4.95
C PRO A 206 4.08 -9.31 3.54
N ALA A 207 3.07 -9.99 2.96
CA ALA A 207 3.15 -10.50 1.59
C ALA A 207 3.27 -9.39 0.55
N GLY A 208 2.52 -8.30 0.70
CA GLY A 208 2.58 -7.12 -0.18
C GLY A 208 3.93 -6.42 -0.08
N ARG A 209 4.49 -6.30 1.12
CA ARG A 209 5.83 -5.73 1.32
C ARG A 209 6.93 -6.55 0.65
N ALA A 210 6.85 -7.88 0.77
CA ALA A 210 7.79 -8.75 0.08
C ALA A 210 7.74 -8.56 -1.45
N ARG A 211 6.53 -8.44 -2.00
CA ARG A 211 6.33 -8.18 -3.43
C ARG A 211 6.85 -6.80 -3.85
N LEU A 212 6.59 -5.76 -3.07
CA LEU A 212 7.12 -4.41 -3.31
C LEU A 212 8.65 -4.42 -3.33
N ARG A 213 9.31 -5.03 -2.34
CA ARG A 213 10.78 -5.14 -2.30
C ARG A 213 11.37 -5.87 -3.51
N ALA A 214 10.68 -6.91 -4.00
CA ALA A 214 11.09 -7.64 -5.19
C ALA A 214 10.93 -6.81 -6.47
N CYS A 215 9.91 -5.95 -6.52
CA CYS A 215 9.66 -5.10 -7.68
C CYS A 215 10.60 -3.90 -7.78
N MET A 216 11.06 -3.33 -6.65
CA MET A 216 11.84 -2.08 -6.57
C MET A 216 13.24 -2.15 -7.22
N THR A 217 13.30 -2.42 -8.52
CA THR A 217 14.47 -2.42 -9.39
C THR A 217 14.61 -1.11 -10.14
N SER A 218 13.49 -0.43 -10.44
CA SER A 218 13.43 0.86 -11.15
C SER A 218 13.35 2.08 -10.23
N CYS A 219 13.37 1.88 -8.91
CA CYS A 219 13.20 2.95 -7.90
C CYS A 219 11.91 3.77 -7.98
N SER A 220 10.90 3.30 -8.74
CA SER A 220 9.56 3.88 -8.76
C SER A 220 8.62 3.08 -7.85
N LEU A 221 8.27 3.65 -6.69
CA LEU A 221 7.31 3.04 -5.78
C LEU A 221 5.94 2.87 -6.44
N TYR A 222 5.47 3.93 -7.10
CA TYR A 222 4.17 3.96 -7.76
C TYR A 222 4.06 2.87 -8.83
N SER A 223 4.99 2.80 -9.78
CA SER A 223 4.96 1.77 -10.84
C SER A 223 5.04 0.35 -10.29
N CYS A 224 5.77 0.15 -9.19
CA CYS A 224 5.81 -1.16 -8.54
C CYS A 224 4.52 -1.54 -7.82
N MET A 225 3.85 -0.54 -7.26
CA MET A 225 2.57 -0.70 -6.61
C MET A 225 1.45 -1.02 -7.60
N GLU A 226 1.48 -0.42 -8.79
CA GLU A 226 0.56 -0.76 -9.87
C GLU A 226 0.72 -2.21 -10.38
N SER A 227 1.88 -2.84 -10.11
CA SER A 227 2.25 -4.18 -10.57
C SER A 227 2.05 -5.29 -9.52
N LEU A 228 1.46 -4.98 -8.35
CA LEU A 228 1.21 -5.98 -7.29
C LEU A 228 0.20 -7.05 -7.72
#